data_AF-A0A2N6A2P3-F1
#
_entry.id   AF-A0A2N6A2P3-F1
#
_cell.length_a   1.000
_cell.length_b   1.000
_cell.length_c   1.000
_cell.angle_alpha   90.00
_cell.angle_beta   90.00
_cell.angle_gamma   90.00
#
_symmetry.space_group_name_H-M   'P 1'
#
loop_
_entity.id
_entity.type
_entity.pdbx_description
1 polymer ?
#
loop_
_entity_poly.entity_id
_entity_poly.type
_entity_poly.pdbx_seq_one_letter_code
_entity_poly.pdbx_strand_id
1 'polypeptide(L)'
;MPSIKITSAPAGQAPLEVRQQWVELILPLDAARIDTRVQVGVLGGAPSLENIDGYPVNAARAVEILAAKSPEAAAWWRTNVPISGSTTFVFGKQFCELVD
;
A
#
# COMPACT_ATOMS: atom_id res chain seq x y z
N MET A 1 11.51 13.50 2.12
CA MET A 1 11.50 12.20 1.41
C MET A 1 10.18 12.14 0.68
N PRO A 2 10.15 11.80 -0.62
CA PRO A 2 8.91 11.84 -1.37
C PRO A 2 7.88 10.90 -0.74
N SER A 3 6.64 11.36 -0.67
CA SER A 3 5.53 10.59 -0.11
C SER A 3 4.38 10.57 -1.10
N ILE A 4 3.43 9.67 -0.85
CA ILE A 4 2.18 9.62 -1.60
C ILE A 4 1.01 9.86 -0.67
N LYS A 5 0.03 10.61 -1.14
CA LYS A 5 -1.30 10.67 -0.54
C LYS A 5 -2.21 9.71 -1.29
N ILE A 6 -2.88 8.81 -0.59
CA ILE A 6 -3.90 7.93 -1.21
C ILE A 6 -5.20 8.72 -1.35
N THR A 7 -5.68 8.92 -2.57
CA THR A 7 -6.86 9.76 -2.87
C THR A 7 -8.15 8.97 -3.04
N SER A 8 -8.06 7.67 -3.32
CA SER A 8 -9.21 6.78 -3.48
C SER A 8 -8.88 5.36 -3.04
N ALA A 9 -9.90 4.53 -2.84
CA ALA A 9 -9.72 3.18 -2.34
C ALA A 9 -8.87 2.36 -3.34
N PRO A 10 -7.66 1.91 -2.97
CA PRO A 10 -6.74 1.27 -3.90
C PRO A 10 -7.26 -0.09 -4.35
N ALA A 11 -6.83 -0.55 -5.52
CA ALA A 11 -7.11 -1.90 -6.01
C ALA A 11 -6.46 -2.97 -5.11
N GLY A 12 -7.15 -4.09 -4.88
CA GLY A 12 -6.61 -5.21 -4.11
C GLY A 12 -7.69 -6.18 -3.62
N GLN A 13 -7.24 -7.31 -3.07
CA GLN A 13 -8.11 -8.40 -2.60
C GLN A 13 -8.59 -8.22 -1.15
N ALA A 14 -8.05 -7.25 -0.42
CA ALA A 14 -8.54 -6.93 0.92
C ALA A 14 -10.00 -6.41 0.86
N PRO A 15 -10.82 -6.64 1.92
CA PRO A 15 -12.17 -6.10 2.01
C PRO A 15 -12.22 -4.61 1.70
N LEU A 16 -13.29 -4.15 1.04
CA LEU A 16 -13.41 -2.75 0.63
C LEU A 16 -13.29 -1.79 1.82
N GLU A 17 -13.89 -2.14 2.95
CA GLU A 17 -13.83 -1.37 4.20
C GLU A 17 -12.40 -1.19 4.72
N VAL A 18 -11.54 -2.21 4.61
CA VAL A 18 -10.11 -2.16 4.94
C VAL A 18 -9.38 -1.27 3.93
N ARG A 19 -9.69 -1.39 2.63
CA ARG A 19 -9.04 -0.61 1.58
C ARG A 19 -9.39 0.88 1.68
N GLN A 20 -10.62 1.22 2.03
CA GLN A 20 -11.06 2.60 2.24
C GLN A 20 -10.31 3.30 3.40
N GLN A 21 -9.79 2.56 4.37
CA GLN A 21 -9.01 3.15 5.45
C GLN A 21 -7.67 3.74 4.98
N TRP A 22 -7.16 3.34 3.80
CA TRP A 22 -5.97 3.94 3.21
C TRP A 22 -6.19 5.38 2.72
N VAL A 23 -7.41 5.74 2.34
CA VAL A 23 -7.73 7.05 1.74
C VAL A 23 -7.37 8.19 2.72
N GLU A 24 -6.82 9.28 2.21
CA GLU A 24 -6.23 10.42 2.93
C GLU A 24 -4.94 10.12 3.73
N LEU A 25 -4.45 8.87 3.77
CA LEU A 25 -3.15 8.60 4.40
C LEU A 25 -2.00 9.07 3.52
N ILE A 26 -0.99 9.63 4.17
CA ILE A 26 0.29 9.99 3.56
C ILE A 26 1.28 8.88 3.92
N LEU A 27 1.82 8.22 2.90
CA LEU A 27 2.75 7.10 3.05
C LEU A 27 4.11 7.47 2.45
N PRO A 28 5.22 7.28 3.19
CA PRO A 28 6.56 7.53 2.66
C PRO A 28 6.90 6.49 1.59
N LEU A 29 7.48 6.94 0.48
CA LEU A 29 7.98 6.03 -0.56
C LEU A 29 9.16 5.23 -0.04
N ASP A 30 9.23 3.96 -0.46
CA ASP A 30 10.40 3.12 -0.24
C ASP A 30 11.49 3.46 -1.27
N ALA A 31 12.37 4.39 -0.89
CA ALA A 31 13.46 4.88 -1.72
C ALA A 31 14.41 3.78 -2.21
N ALA A 32 14.44 2.62 -1.55
CA ALA A 32 15.27 1.49 -1.96
C ALA A 32 14.72 0.72 -3.17
N ARG A 33 13.47 0.99 -3.60
CA ARG A 33 12.76 0.20 -4.63
C ARG A 33 12.13 1.01 -5.76
N ILE A 34 12.71 2.16 -6.12
CA ILE A 34 12.30 2.93 -7.32
C ILE A 34 12.77 2.22 -8.62
N ASP A 35 12.58 0.91 -8.73
CA ASP A 35 12.72 0.16 -9.98
C ASP A 35 11.32 -0.38 -10.34
N THR A 36 10.68 0.28 -11.29
CA THR A 36 9.24 0.22 -11.60
C THR A 36 8.81 -1.02 -12.37
N ARG A 37 9.59 -2.11 -12.33
CA ARG A 37 9.30 -3.31 -13.13
C ARG A 37 8.35 -4.24 -12.39
N VAL A 38 7.12 -4.31 -12.93
CA VAL A 38 6.06 -5.34 -12.80
C VAL A 38 6.11 -6.21 -11.54
N GLN A 39 5.18 -6.01 -10.61
CA GLN A 39 5.06 -6.84 -9.40
C GLN A 39 3.72 -7.57 -9.27
N VAL A 40 3.83 -8.83 -8.84
CA VAL A 40 2.75 -9.78 -8.54
C VAL A 40 2.13 -9.44 -7.17
N GLY A 41 0.80 -9.55 -7.02
CA GLY A 41 0.11 -9.16 -5.80
C GLY A 41 0.57 -9.92 -4.55
N VAL A 42 0.59 -9.24 -3.40
CA VAL A 42 1.12 -9.73 -2.10
C VAL A 42 0.45 -11.03 -1.62
N LEU A 43 -0.79 -11.29 -2.03
CA LEU A 43 -1.55 -12.48 -1.67
C LEU A 43 -1.40 -13.64 -2.67
N GLY A 44 -0.48 -13.55 -3.64
CA GLY A 44 -0.29 -14.58 -4.66
C GLY A 44 -1.48 -14.62 -5.62
N GLY A 45 -1.51 -13.67 -6.56
CA GLY A 45 -2.51 -13.58 -7.62
C GLY A 45 -1.94 -12.89 -8.85
N ALA A 46 -2.67 -12.94 -9.98
CA ALA A 46 -2.29 -12.20 -11.18
C ALA A 46 -2.02 -10.73 -10.81
N PRO A 47 -0.95 -10.11 -11.35
CA PRO A 47 -0.65 -8.71 -11.08
C PRO A 47 -1.91 -7.89 -11.35
N SER A 48 -2.36 -7.13 -10.35
CA SER A 48 -3.42 -6.14 -10.59
C SER A 48 -2.85 -5.13 -11.58
N LEU A 49 -3.37 -5.12 -12.81
CA LEU A 49 -2.93 -4.16 -13.85
C LEU A 49 -2.98 -2.72 -13.31
N GLU A 50 -3.93 -2.46 -12.42
CA GLU A 50 -4.13 -1.19 -11.72
C GLU A 50 -3.00 -0.78 -10.75
N ASN A 51 -2.14 -1.71 -10.34
CA ASN A 51 -1.00 -1.46 -9.46
C ASN A 51 0.35 -1.54 -10.21
N ILE A 52 0.35 -1.78 -11.53
CA ILE A 52 1.57 -1.76 -12.34
C ILE A 52 2.15 -0.35 -12.37
N ASP A 53 3.48 -0.24 -12.25
CA ASP A 53 4.19 1.05 -12.19
C ASP A 53 3.65 1.97 -11.07
N GLY A 54 3.11 1.36 -10.01
CA GLY A 54 2.64 2.06 -8.82
C GLY A 54 3.77 2.54 -7.92
N TYR A 55 3.38 3.12 -6.80
CA TYR A 55 4.28 3.65 -5.80
C TYR A 55 4.62 2.59 -4.74
N PRO A 56 5.90 2.18 -4.62
CA PRO A 56 6.32 1.22 -3.61
C PRO A 56 6.41 1.92 -2.24
N VAL A 57 5.84 1.28 -1.23
CA VAL A 57 5.98 1.69 0.17
C VAL A 57 6.30 0.49 1.04
N ASN A 58 7.02 0.74 2.14
CA ASN A 58 7.31 -0.31 3.11
C ASN A 58 6.01 -0.74 3.81
N ALA A 59 5.66 -2.02 3.73
CA ALA A 59 4.38 -2.52 4.24
C ALA A 59 4.27 -2.41 5.76
N ALA A 60 5.36 -2.71 6.49
CA ALA A 60 5.37 -2.59 7.95
C ALA A 60 5.11 -1.14 8.36
N ARG A 61 5.81 -0.19 7.74
CA ARG A 61 5.61 1.24 8.01
C ARG A 61 4.22 1.73 7.60
N ALA A 62 3.71 1.31 6.46
CA ALA A 62 2.38 1.68 5.99
C ALA A 62 1.30 1.19 6.97
N VAL A 63 1.41 -0.05 7.48
CA VAL A 63 0.45 -0.60 8.44
C VAL A 63 0.56 0.06 9.82
N GLU A 64 1.74 0.52 10.24
CA GLU A 64 1.87 1.37 11.43
C GLU A 64 1.11 2.69 11.28
N ILE A 65 1.25 3.36 10.12
CA ILE A 65 0.51 4.60 9.82
C ILE A 65 -1.00 4.33 9.78
N LEU A 66 -1.41 3.23 9.14
CA LEU A 66 -2.80 2.80 9.11
C LEU A 66 -3.35 2.57 10.52
N ALA A 67 -2.57 1.97 11.42
CA ALA A 67 -3.00 1.68 12.79
C ALA A 67 -3.33 2.95 13.59
N ALA A 68 -2.68 4.08 13.30
CA ALA A 68 -2.98 5.35 13.93
C ALA A 68 -4.37 5.89 13.54
N LYS A 69 -4.85 5.56 12.33
CA LYS A 69 -6.19 5.95 11.84
C LYS A 69 -7.25 4.89 12.13
N SER A 70 -6.95 3.62 11.86
CA SER A 70 -7.84 2.48 12.02
C SER A 70 -7.05 1.26 12.54
N PRO A 71 -7.08 1.02 13.85
CA PRO A 71 -6.45 -0.16 14.45
C PRO A 71 -7.01 -1.48 13.91
N GLU A 72 -8.31 -1.52 13.58
CA GLU A 72 -8.98 -2.70 13.04
C GLU A 72 -8.49 -3.06 11.64
N ALA A 73 -8.40 -2.08 10.73
CA ALA A 73 -7.85 -2.32 9.40
C ALA A 73 -6.38 -2.75 9.46
N ALA A 74 -5.59 -2.17 10.36
CA ALA A 74 -4.22 -2.62 10.58
C ALA A 74 -4.13 -4.05 11.15
N ALA A 75 -5.05 -4.43 12.04
CA ALA A 75 -5.14 -5.80 12.55
C ALA A 75 -5.44 -6.79 11.43
N TRP A 76 -6.36 -6.47 10.51
CA TRP A 76 -6.66 -7.30 9.35
C TRP A 76 -5.38 -7.60 8.54
N TRP A 77 -4.57 -6.58 8.25
CA TRP A 77 -3.31 -6.75 7.53
C TRP A 77 -2.31 -7.64 8.27
N ARG A 78 -2.15 -7.44 9.59
CA ARG A 78 -1.24 -8.24 10.42
C ARG A 78 -1.67 -9.69 10.54
N THR A 79 -2.97 -9.96 10.49
CA THR A 79 -3.53 -11.32 10.58
C THR A 79 -3.49 -12.05 9.24
N ASN A 80 -3.79 -11.37 8.13
CA ASN A 80 -4.00 -12.02 6.83
C ASN A 80 -2.76 -12.00 5.92
N VAL A 81 -1.77 -11.15 6.23
CA VAL A 81 -0.58 -10.99 5.41
C VAL A 81 0.67 -11.15 6.28
N PRO A 82 1.64 -12.01 5.89
CA PRO A 82 2.91 -12.12 6.59
C PRO A 82 3.78 -10.88 6.30
N ILE A 83 3.48 -9.79 6.99
CA ILE A 83 4.21 -8.53 6.86
C ILE A 83 5.54 -8.65 7.59
N SER A 84 6.62 -8.42 6.87
CA SER A 84 7.98 -8.31 7.39
C SER A 84 8.56 -6.94 7.03
N GLY A 85 9.71 -6.58 7.61
CA GLY A 85 10.39 -5.32 7.31
C GLY A 85 10.82 -5.17 5.85
N SER A 86 10.90 -6.26 5.07
CA SER A 86 11.22 -6.26 3.64
C SER A 86 10.00 -6.38 2.73
N THR A 87 8.79 -6.51 3.30
CA THR A 87 7.54 -6.58 2.54
C THR A 87 7.21 -5.20 1.97
N THR A 88 6.92 -5.14 0.67
CA THR A 88 6.56 -3.90 -0.04
C THR A 88 5.10 -3.97 -0.45
N PHE A 89 4.37 -2.88 -0.22
CA PHE A 89 3.07 -2.63 -0.85
C PHE A 89 3.27 -1.72 -2.04
N VAL A 90 2.48 -1.93 -3.09
CA VAL A 90 2.49 -1.08 -4.28
C VAL A 90 1.09 -0.51 -4.45
N PHE A 91 0.99 0.81 -4.44
CA PHE A 91 -0.26 1.51 -4.68
C PHE A 91 -0.26 2.09 -6.10
N GLY A 92 -1.24 1.72 -6.91
CA GLY A 92 -1.38 2.24 -8.28
C GLY A 92 -1.41 3.77 -8.33
N LYS A 93 -0.70 4.35 -9.31
CA LYS A 93 -0.58 5.81 -9.48
C LYS A 93 -1.93 6.52 -9.55
N GLN A 94 -2.93 5.90 -10.17
CA GLN A 94 -4.29 6.44 -10.30
C GLN A 94 -5.04 6.61 -8.96
N PHE A 95 -4.61 5.92 -7.89
CA PHE A 95 -5.19 6.04 -6.56
C PHE A 95 -4.40 7.01 -5.66
N CYS A 96 -3.36 7.65 -6.19
CA CYS A 96 -2.36 8.35 -5.39
C CYS A 96 -1.96 9.69 -6.02
N GLU A 97 -1.59 10.64 -5.16
CA GLU A 97 -0.92 11.87 -5.54
C GLU A 97 0.46 11.93 -4.88
N LEU A 98 1.48 12.37 -5.61
CA LEU A 98 2.79 12.66 -5.01
C LEU A 98 2.68 13.92 -4.16
N VAL A 99 3.25 13.86 -2.96
CA VAL A 99 3.36 15.00 -2.05
C VAL A 99 4.82 15.15 -1.62
N ASP A 100 5.33 16.38 -1.69
CA ASP A 100 6.70 16.76 -1.32
C ASP A 100 6.88 16.94 0.20
#